data_AF-A0A1H9MJ80-F1
#
_entry.id   AF-A0A1H9MJ80-F1
#
_cell.length_a   1.000
_cell.length_b   1.000
_cell.length_c   1.000
_cell.angle_alpha   90.00
_cell.angle_beta   90.00
_cell.angle_gamma   90.00
#
_symmetry.space_group_name_H-M   'P 1'
#
loop_
_entity.id
_entity.type
_entity.pdbx_description
1 polymer ?
#
loop_
_entity_poly.entity_id
_entity_poly.type
_entity_poly.pdbx_seq_one_letter_code
_entity_poly.pdbx_strand_id
1 'polypeptide(L)'
;MTGLYQITKKTMAIMPAFEFNYSSKVLETDTVKYLDESPIHIIKSNCLAGGASYEGRKKAVIHHLSFHQKTPIPIYLQHDIYAFPTRSPQSIHCSWLFHHTIRKITTQNKHTLIIFHNGQQLQVEDSFYSIKKQYDRTGMCRAVFEYGINLTI
;
A
#
# COMPACT_ATOMS: atom_id res chain seq x y z
N MET A 1 -1.42 -13.52 -23.43
CA MET A 1 -0.36 -13.10 -22.47
C MET A 1 -0.96 -12.07 -21.55
N THR A 2 -1.43 -12.47 -20.37
CA THR A 2 -1.88 -11.54 -19.33
C THR A 2 -0.64 -10.88 -18.72
N GLY A 3 -0.46 -9.58 -18.99
CA GLY A 3 0.65 -8.81 -18.43
C GLY A 3 0.47 -8.58 -16.94
N LEU A 4 1.59 -8.53 -16.19
CA LEU A 4 1.60 -8.15 -14.78
C LEU A 4 1.04 -6.74 -14.61
N TYR A 5 0.22 -6.53 -13.58
CA TYR A 5 -0.37 -5.22 -13.33
C TYR A 5 0.72 -4.20 -12.94
N GLN A 6 0.70 -3.03 -13.55
CA GLN A 6 1.63 -1.94 -13.26
C GLN A 6 0.97 -0.94 -12.31
N ILE A 7 1.54 -0.80 -11.12
CA ILE A 7 1.14 0.23 -10.14
C ILE A 7 1.49 1.60 -10.70
N THR A 8 0.56 2.53 -10.62
CA THR A 8 0.75 3.92 -11.08
C THR A 8 0.29 4.91 -10.01
N LYS A 9 0.43 6.21 -10.29
CA LYS A 9 -0.15 7.26 -9.45
C LYS A 9 -1.67 7.14 -9.28
N LYS A 10 -2.36 6.46 -10.20
CA LYS A 10 -3.81 6.22 -10.13
C LYS A 10 -4.20 5.09 -9.18
N THR A 11 -3.29 4.20 -8.82
CA THR A 11 -3.58 3.06 -7.94
C THR A 11 -3.81 3.55 -6.51
N MET A 12 -5.02 3.34 -5.97
CA MET A 12 -5.41 3.79 -4.62
C MET A 12 -5.39 2.66 -3.60
N ALA A 13 -5.83 1.47 -4.00
CA ALA A 13 -5.79 0.27 -3.18
C ALA A 13 -5.68 -1.01 -4.01
N ILE A 14 -5.04 -2.04 -3.45
CA ILE A 14 -5.06 -3.42 -3.96
C ILE A 14 -5.61 -4.30 -2.84
N MET A 15 -6.79 -4.88 -3.04
CA MET A 15 -7.48 -5.69 -2.05
C MET A 15 -7.52 -7.14 -2.52
N PRO A 16 -7.58 -8.12 -1.61
CA PRO A 16 -7.90 -9.49 -2.00
C PRO A 16 -9.31 -9.54 -2.59
N ALA A 17 -9.49 -10.32 -3.66
CA ALA A 17 -10.79 -10.70 -4.17
C ALA A 17 -11.08 -12.14 -3.75
N PHE A 18 -12.30 -12.41 -3.32
CA PHE A 18 -12.76 -13.76 -2.94
C PHE A 18 -13.77 -14.30 -3.97
N GLU A 19 -13.70 -13.81 -5.20
CA GLU A 19 -14.51 -14.25 -6.34
C GLU A 19 -13.77 -15.37 -7.09
N PHE A 20 -14.50 -16.34 -7.66
CA PHE A 20 -13.94 -17.61 -8.17
C PHE A 20 -12.78 -17.44 -9.19
N ASN A 21 -12.78 -16.35 -9.96
CA ASN A 21 -11.81 -16.12 -11.02
C ASN A 21 -10.70 -15.12 -10.67
N TYR A 22 -10.75 -14.45 -9.52
CA TYR A 22 -9.86 -13.30 -9.24
C TYR A 22 -9.25 -13.39 -7.85
N SER A 23 -7.93 -13.16 -7.78
CA SER A 23 -7.18 -13.10 -6.53
C SER A 23 -7.11 -11.69 -5.94
N SER A 24 -7.28 -10.65 -6.77
CA SER A 24 -7.26 -9.27 -6.31
C SER A 24 -8.24 -8.35 -7.03
N LYS A 25 -8.63 -7.30 -6.32
CA LYS A 25 -9.40 -6.15 -6.79
C LYS A 25 -8.55 -4.90 -6.61
N VAL A 26 -8.20 -4.26 -7.71
CA VAL A 26 -7.45 -3.00 -7.73
C VAL A 26 -8.41 -1.84 -7.92
N LEU A 27 -8.37 -0.91 -6.98
CA LEU A 27 -9.11 0.34 -7.04
C LEU A 27 -8.19 1.42 -7.61
N GLU A 28 -8.51 1.93 -8.79
CA GLU A 28 -7.88 3.09 -9.40
C GLU A 28 -8.80 4.31 -9.30
N THR A 29 -8.24 5.50 -9.56
CA THR A 29 -8.96 6.79 -9.52
C THR A 29 -10.22 6.86 -10.39
N ASP A 30 -10.23 6.14 -11.50
CA ASP A 30 -11.19 6.20 -12.59
C ASP A 30 -11.82 4.83 -12.90
N THR A 31 -11.28 3.74 -12.36
CA THR A 31 -11.74 2.40 -12.68
C THR A 31 -11.44 1.39 -11.57
N VAL A 32 -12.02 0.20 -11.71
CA VAL A 32 -11.76 -0.96 -10.85
C VAL A 32 -11.32 -2.09 -11.77
N LYS A 33 -10.24 -2.77 -11.40
CA LYS A 33 -9.72 -3.93 -12.11
C LYS A 33 -9.78 -5.16 -11.23
N TYR A 34 -10.12 -6.29 -11.83
CA TYR A 34 -10.09 -7.60 -11.19
C TYR A 34 -9.00 -8.43 -11.85
N LEU A 35 -8.14 -9.04 -11.04
CA LEU A 35 -6.92 -9.70 -11.52
C LEU A 35 -6.72 -11.06 -10.85
N ASP A 36 -6.13 -11.99 -11.60
CA ASP A 36 -5.77 -13.33 -11.12
C ASP A 36 -4.52 -13.28 -10.21
N GLU A 37 -3.76 -12.19 -10.25
CA GLU A 37 -2.56 -11.98 -9.45
C GLU A 37 -2.93 -11.57 -8.00
N SER A 38 -2.34 -12.24 -7.01
CA SER A 38 -2.55 -11.89 -5.59
C SER A 38 -1.97 -10.50 -5.24
N PRO A 39 -2.52 -9.79 -4.23
CA PRO A 39 -2.02 -8.47 -3.84
C PRO A 39 -0.51 -8.42 -3.56
N ILE A 40 0.03 -9.43 -2.88
CA ILE A 40 1.47 -9.49 -2.57
C ILE A 40 2.33 -9.75 -3.81
N HIS A 41 1.83 -10.50 -4.80
CA HIS A 41 2.55 -10.70 -6.06
C HIS A 41 2.64 -9.39 -6.84
N ILE A 42 1.53 -8.64 -6.94
CA ILE A 42 1.50 -7.31 -7.58
C ILE A 42 2.53 -6.37 -6.93
N ILE A 43 2.59 -6.35 -5.59
CA ILE A 43 3.56 -5.51 -4.88
C ILE A 43 5.00 -5.97 -5.17
N LYS A 44 5.28 -7.27 -5.16
CA LYS A 44 6.62 -7.82 -5.41
C LYS A 44 7.10 -7.58 -6.84
N SER A 45 6.23 -7.79 -7.83
CA SER A 45 6.54 -7.58 -9.25
C SER A 45 6.83 -6.11 -9.53
N ASN A 46 6.04 -5.19 -8.97
CA ASN A 46 6.28 -3.75 -9.12
C ASN A 46 7.52 -3.26 -8.37
N CYS A 47 7.87 -3.84 -7.22
CA CYS A 47 9.14 -3.57 -6.58
C CYS A 47 10.32 -3.88 -7.52
N LEU A 48 10.30 -5.08 -8.13
CA LEU A 48 11.31 -5.53 -9.08
C LEU A 48 11.37 -4.64 -10.32
N ALA A 49 10.21 -4.29 -10.90
CA ALA A 49 10.13 -3.36 -12.03
C ALA A 49 10.71 -1.97 -11.68
N GLY A 50 10.56 -1.53 -10.42
CA GLY A 50 11.18 -0.32 -9.89
C GLY A 50 12.66 -0.45 -9.52
N GLY A 51 13.31 -1.58 -9.85
CA GLY A 51 14.77 -1.78 -9.72
C GLY A 51 15.25 -2.45 -8.43
N ALA A 52 14.37 -2.94 -7.54
CA ALA A 52 14.80 -3.62 -6.32
C ALA A 52 13.75 -4.60 -5.79
N SER A 53 14.17 -5.74 -5.23
CA SER A 53 13.22 -6.71 -4.67
C SER A 53 12.41 -6.13 -3.51
N TYR A 54 11.20 -6.66 -3.30
CA TYR A 54 10.38 -6.34 -2.13
C TYR A 54 11.13 -6.54 -0.80
N GLU A 55 11.89 -7.63 -0.67
CA GLU A 55 12.65 -7.90 0.55
C GLU A 55 13.80 -6.90 0.73
N GLY A 56 14.46 -6.49 -0.35
CA GLY A 56 15.49 -5.44 -0.31
C GLY A 56 14.92 -4.10 0.16
N ARG A 57 13.77 -3.68 -0.40
CA ARG A 57 13.06 -2.46 0.01
C ARG A 57 12.60 -2.53 1.46
N LYS A 58 12.00 -3.65 1.87
CA LYS A 58 11.59 -3.90 3.25
C LYS A 58 12.79 -3.82 4.22
N LYS A 59 13.93 -4.43 3.86
CA LYS A 59 15.16 -4.39 4.65
C LYS A 59 15.68 -2.96 4.81
N ALA A 60 15.66 -2.15 3.74
CA ALA A 60 16.07 -0.76 3.80
C ALA A 60 15.18 0.05 4.77
N VAL A 61 13.86 -0.11 4.68
CA VAL A 61 12.93 0.58 5.60
C VAL A 61 13.15 0.16 7.05
N ILE A 62 13.37 -1.13 7.31
CA ILE A 62 13.69 -1.63 8.65
C ILE A 62 15.00 -1.03 9.16
N HIS A 63 16.02 -0.94 8.30
CA HIS A 63 17.32 -0.38 8.68
C HIS A 63 17.22 1.07 9.12
N HIS A 64 16.45 1.90 8.41
CA HIS A 64 16.34 3.32 8.73
C HIS A 64 15.31 3.66 9.81
N LEU A 65 14.26 2.85 9.98
CA LEU A 65 13.10 3.22 10.81
C LEU A 65 12.71 2.17 11.85
N SER A 66 13.41 1.03 11.93
CA SER A 66 13.09 -0.08 12.84
C SER A 66 11.65 -0.59 12.72
N PHE A 67 11.05 -0.46 11.53
CA PHE A 67 9.68 -0.84 11.27
C PHE A 67 9.53 -2.31 10.87
N HIS A 68 9.63 -3.22 11.84
CA HIS A 68 9.64 -4.67 11.58
C HIS A 68 8.30 -5.28 11.14
N GLN A 69 7.19 -4.78 11.68
CA GLN A 69 5.84 -5.30 11.38
C GLN A 69 5.09 -4.35 10.45
N LYS A 70 4.36 -4.91 9.47
CA LYS A 70 3.57 -4.17 8.47
C LYS A 70 4.39 -3.03 7.83
N THR A 71 5.64 -3.34 7.50
CA THR A 71 6.62 -2.38 6.98
C THR A 71 6.06 -1.68 5.72
N PRO A 72 6.05 -0.34 5.69
CA PRO A 72 5.78 0.41 4.46
C PRO A 72 6.77 0.03 3.36
N ILE A 73 6.33 0.04 2.11
CA ILE A 73 7.16 -0.34 0.96
C ILE A 73 7.19 0.82 -0.05
N PRO A 74 8.35 1.44 -0.27
CA PRO A 74 8.57 2.34 -1.39
C PRO A 74 8.51 1.54 -2.70
N ILE A 75 7.49 1.76 -3.53
CA ILE A 75 7.34 1.01 -4.79
C ILE A 75 8.13 1.72 -5.90
N TYR A 76 7.80 2.98 -6.19
CA TYR A 76 8.48 3.82 -7.16
C TYR A 76 8.85 5.16 -6.52
N LEU A 77 10.10 5.28 -6.05
CA LEU A 77 10.61 6.47 -5.34
C LEU A 77 10.52 7.74 -6.21
N GLN A 78 10.95 7.66 -7.47
CA GLN A 78 10.92 8.76 -8.44
C GLN A 78 9.50 9.28 -8.72
N HIS A 79 8.50 8.42 -8.51
CA HIS A 79 7.10 8.75 -8.68
C HIS A 79 6.41 8.96 -7.35
N ASP A 80 7.12 9.02 -6.21
CA ASP A 80 6.52 9.20 -4.89
C ASP A 80 5.34 8.21 -4.64
N ILE A 81 5.57 6.92 -4.93
CA ILE A 81 4.58 5.84 -4.73
C ILE A 81 5.04 4.96 -3.57
N TYR A 82 4.34 5.08 -2.45
CA TYR A 82 4.57 4.30 -1.25
C TYR A 82 3.29 3.57 -0.87
N ALA A 83 3.42 2.28 -0.57
CA ALA A 83 2.30 1.43 -0.18
C ALA A 83 2.50 0.89 1.24
N PHE A 84 1.41 0.65 1.96
CA PHE A 84 1.46 -0.04 3.24
C PHE A 84 0.36 -1.10 3.36
N PRO A 85 0.64 -2.22 4.05
CA PRO A 85 -0.32 -3.30 4.20
C PRO A 85 -1.26 -3.03 5.38
N THR A 86 -2.55 -3.36 5.24
CA THR A 86 -3.53 -3.25 6.33
C THR A 86 -3.29 -4.31 7.41
N ARG A 87 -2.87 -5.51 6.99
CA ARG A 87 -2.56 -6.68 7.83
C ARG A 87 -1.13 -7.17 7.57
N SER A 88 -0.78 -8.34 8.11
CA SER A 88 0.46 -9.00 7.69
C SER A 88 0.42 -9.27 6.17
N PRO A 89 1.48 -8.98 5.39
CA PRO A 89 1.54 -9.30 3.95
C PRO A 89 1.25 -10.77 3.59
N GLN A 90 1.42 -11.69 4.54
CA GLN A 90 1.10 -13.12 4.39
C GLN A 90 -0.38 -13.44 4.65
N SER A 91 -1.18 -12.50 5.16
CA SER A 91 -2.61 -12.72 5.41
C SER A 91 -3.40 -12.66 4.11
N ILE A 92 -4.32 -13.62 3.92
CA ILE A 92 -5.26 -13.65 2.79
C ILE A 92 -6.22 -12.45 2.75
N HIS A 93 -6.39 -11.77 3.89
CA HIS A 93 -7.22 -10.56 4.01
C HIS A 93 -6.39 -9.26 3.93
N CYS A 94 -5.11 -9.35 3.58
CA CYS A 94 -4.25 -8.17 3.53
C CYS A 94 -4.54 -7.33 2.29
N SER A 95 -4.93 -6.08 2.53
CA SER A 95 -5.03 -5.06 1.48
C SER A 95 -3.79 -4.17 1.52
N TRP A 96 -3.46 -3.57 0.38
CA TRP A 96 -2.42 -2.56 0.25
C TRP A 96 -3.05 -1.23 -0.08
N LEU A 97 -2.62 -0.18 0.63
CA LEU A 97 -3.12 1.18 0.47
C LEU A 97 -1.98 2.09 0.02
N PHE A 98 -2.27 2.99 -0.92
CA PHE A 98 -1.28 3.87 -1.51
C PHE A 98 -1.32 5.25 -0.85
N HIS A 99 -0.26 5.56 -0.11
CA HIS A 99 -0.21 6.73 0.77
C HIS A 99 -0.49 8.05 0.04
N HIS A 100 0.05 8.23 -1.17
CA HIS A 100 -0.09 9.46 -1.96
C HIS A 100 -1.52 9.73 -2.45
N THR A 101 -2.43 8.76 -2.35
CA THR A 101 -3.82 8.90 -2.78
C THR A 101 -4.78 9.25 -1.65
N ILE A 102 -4.37 9.04 -0.39
CA ILE A 102 -5.24 9.16 0.78
C ILE A 102 -5.29 10.63 1.23
N ARG A 103 -6.49 11.19 1.27
CA ARG A 103 -6.74 12.55 1.79
C ARG A 103 -7.00 12.54 3.29
N LYS A 104 -7.79 11.57 3.77
CA LYS A 104 -8.20 11.50 5.18
C LYS A 104 -8.52 10.06 5.56
N ILE A 105 -8.20 9.69 6.80
CA ILE A 105 -8.70 8.48 7.46
C ILE A 105 -9.62 8.94 8.58
N THR A 106 -10.81 8.35 8.68
CA THR A 106 -11.82 8.69 9.69
C THR A 106 -12.54 7.43 10.16
N THR A 107 -13.42 7.58 11.15
CA THR A 107 -14.39 6.55 11.53
C THR A 107 -15.79 6.92 11.07
N GLN A 108 -16.58 5.95 10.66
CA GLN A 108 -18.02 6.08 10.38
C GLN A 108 -18.71 4.80 10.85
N ASN A 109 -19.75 4.92 11.69
CA ASN A 109 -20.50 3.77 12.23
C ASN A 109 -19.61 2.66 12.83
N LYS A 110 -18.56 3.05 13.57
CA LYS A 110 -17.53 2.15 14.14
C LYS A 110 -16.62 1.44 13.12
N HIS A 111 -16.77 1.72 11.83
CA HIS A 111 -15.87 1.24 10.78
C HIS A 111 -14.81 2.28 10.44
N THR A 112 -13.65 1.81 9.95
CA THR A 112 -12.60 2.68 9.44
C THR A 112 -12.89 3.03 8.00
N LEU A 113 -12.87 4.33 7.70
CA LEU A 113 -13.15 4.87 6.37
C LEU A 113 -11.94 5.64 5.86
N ILE A 114 -11.47 5.26 4.68
CA ILE A 114 -10.41 5.94 3.94
C ILE A 114 -11.09 6.81 2.89
N ILE A 115 -10.74 8.10 2.87
CA ILE A 115 -11.22 9.06 1.88
C ILE A 115 -10.03 9.45 1.01
N PHE A 116 -10.14 9.20 -0.29
CA PHE A 116 -9.11 9.51 -1.26
C PHE A 116 -9.21 10.96 -1.76
N HIS A 117 -8.15 11.45 -2.41
CA HIS A 117 -8.11 12.81 -2.97
C HIS A 117 -9.19 13.07 -4.03
N ASN A 118 -9.62 12.05 -4.77
CA ASN A 118 -10.70 12.14 -5.75
C ASN A 118 -12.10 12.06 -5.12
N GLY A 119 -12.21 12.03 -3.78
CA GLY A 119 -13.49 11.95 -3.06
C GLY A 119 -14.07 10.56 -2.90
N GLN A 120 -13.52 9.53 -3.59
CA GLN A 120 -13.94 8.15 -3.37
C GLN A 120 -13.59 7.69 -1.95
N GLN A 121 -14.34 6.69 -1.48
CA GLN A 121 -14.22 6.18 -0.12
C GLN A 121 -14.03 4.67 -0.13
N LEU A 122 -13.23 4.17 0.80
CA LEU A 122 -13.02 2.75 1.04
C LEU A 122 -13.20 2.46 2.51
N GLN A 123 -14.19 1.63 2.85
CA GLN A 123 -14.31 1.07 4.18
C GLN A 123 -13.36 -0.12 4.32
N VAL A 124 -12.62 -0.17 5.44
CA VAL A 124 -11.73 -1.30 5.77
C VAL A 124 -12.12 -1.89 7.13
N GLU A 125 -11.92 -3.20 7.27
CA GLU A 125 -12.23 -3.94 8.49
C GLU A 125 -11.25 -3.64 9.63
N ASP A 126 -10.01 -3.28 9.30
CA ASP A 126 -8.97 -2.95 10.27
C ASP A 126 -9.31 -1.69 11.05
N SER A 127 -8.91 -1.62 12.32
CA SER A 127 -9.23 -0.49 13.20
C SER A 127 -8.60 0.82 12.74
N PHE A 128 -9.25 1.93 13.07
CA PHE A 128 -8.79 3.28 12.74
C PHE A 128 -7.35 3.51 13.21
N TYR A 129 -7.05 3.11 14.44
CA TYR A 129 -5.71 3.25 15.02
C TYR A 129 -4.66 2.44 14.25
N SER A 130 -4.97 1.20 13.85
CA SER A 130 -4.06 0.37 13.07
C SER A 130 -3.75 1.01 11.70
N ILE A 131 -4.78 1.47 10.99
CA ILE A 131 -4.62 2.09 9.67
C ILE A 131 -3.91 3.44 9.76
N LYS A 132 -4.29 4.29 10.72
CA LYS A 132 -3.63 5.58 10.95
C LYS A 132 -2.15 5.41 11.27
N LYS A 133 -1.80 4.42 12.11
CA LYS A 133 -0.39 4.09 12.41
C LYS A 133 0.39 3.70 11.16
N GLN A 134 -0.17 2.88 10.26
CA GLN A 134 0.55 2.52 9.02
C GLN A 134 0.66 3.70 8.05
N TYR A 135 -0.38 4.54 7.97
CA TYR A 135 -0.33 5.77 7.19
C TYR A 135 0.80 6.70 7.69
N ASP A 136 0.87 6.96 8.99
CA ASP A 136 1.88 7.84 9.58
C ASP A 136 3.30 7.28 9.42
N ARG A 137 3.48 5.97 9.62
CA ARG A 137 4.77 5.30 9.38
C ARG A 137 5.19 5.36 7.91
N THR A 138 4.22 5.35 7.00
CA THR A 138 4.50 5.52 5.57
C THR A 138 4.89 6.95 5.25
N GLY A 139 4.29 7.94 5.91
CA GLY A 139 4.72 9.34 5.85
C GLY A 139 6.16 9.54 6.34
N MET A 140 6.54 8.91 7.45
CA MET A 140 7.94 8.90 7.94
C MET A 140 8.88 8.21 6.94
N CYS A 141 8.47 7.06 6.39
CA CYS A 141 9.21 6.36 5.34
C CYS A 141 9.44 7.29 4.14
N ARG A 142 8.40 7.94 3.64
CA ARG A 142 8.50 8.92 2.56
C ARG A 142 9.52 10.02 2.90
N ALA A 143 9.44 10.61 4.10
CA ALA A 143 10.36 11.66 4.51
C ALA A 143 11.84 11.24 4.49
N VAL A 144 12.16 10.03 4.96
CA VAL A 144 13.54 9.49 4.94
C VAL A 144 14.04 9.28 3.52
N PHE A 145 13.24 8.59 2.67
CA PHE A 145 13.70 8.17 1.34
C PHE A 145 13.60 9.26 0.27
N GLU A 146 12.77 10.29 0.46
CA GLU A 146 12.63 11.41 -0.48
C GLU A 146 13.61 12.56 -0.17
N TYR A 147 13.84 12.88 1.11
CA TYR A 147 14.62 14.05 1.53
C TYR A 147 15.93 13.72 2.23
N GLY A 148 16.27 12.44 2.40
CA GLY A 148 17.48 12.03 3.13
C GLY A 148 17.47 12.44 4.61
N ILE A 149 16.29 12.65 5.19
CA ILE A 149 16.17 13.03 6.60
C ILE A 149 16.58 11.83 7.46
N ASN A 150 17.68 11.97 8.20
CA ASN A 150 18.06 11.00 9.23
C ASN A 150 17.15 11.18 10.44
N LEU A 151 16.09 10.37 10.51
CA LEU A 151 15.29 10.21 11.71
C LEU A 151 15.98 9.16 12.60
N THR A 152 16.96 9.59 13.39
CA THR A 152 17.49 8.74 14.47
C THR A 152 16.41 8.66 15.55
N ILE A 153 15.75 7.52 15.68
CA ILE A 153 14.77 7.21 16.75
C ILE A 153 15.46 6.39 17.82
#